data_AF-A0A7Z3CKX8-F1
#
_entry.id   AF-A0A7Z3CKX8-F1
#
_cell.length_a   1.000
_cell.length_b   1.000
_cell.length_c   1.000
_cell.angle_alpha   90.00
_cell.angle_beta   90.00
_cell.angle_gamma   90.00
#
_symmetry.space_group_name_H-M   'P 1'
#
loop_
_entity.id
_entity.type
_entity.pdbx_description
1 polymer ?
#
loop_
_entity_poly.entity_id
_entity_poly.type
_entity_poly.pdbx_seq_one_letter_code
_entity_poly.pdbx_strand_id
1 'polypeptide(L)'
;MDTRAIPLWPRCWQHGLTALTLLLALCAPALAATAESPFELDANPQDNIDTGAVMSDDWDTPPDTGGATKFTGIIQDTAPRSIFGGGDKDILDIDKWSWSDGSVPDKDDLTHAYAAAYNENNDLLLYFGADRISNVGDAFMGFWFFKQKVTALPNGKFSGKHTAGDTLVLMNFPQANNAVPYLAVVTWDPTCSKAANNNPQPGQCAASNLRLKLQGSGANDVVCASQGGANLACALTNTGNVPVPASTLANGVGGLWSDYTPKSGTQGTFPFESFFEGGINLSQIVGGSDGCFSSFMAETRSSSSFTAALKDFVLDNFELCKVEITKVCTGGDLNETETGFTFSFEGVVTNGGFGTIYDVVVTDDNGTPADTSDDFIVASFDSIPKGGMEDYSGSFGAAGNGPTNGVSVKAASSDGGLQTITASATAACPTVQREPGISVTKACSTKVIDEGSQLVIRVDYSGQVCNTTGVGLIPPLNLSGVTVTDDPSGNVHNIGTLNAADCKDYSGSYTPSSAGSENPGSISFSDTVTATGTAPLGFGTATDMATATCPLCPTCPDCPTPGQ
;
A
#
# COMPACT_ATOMS: atom_id res chain seq x y z
N MET A 1 -78.29 -52.11 -51.95
CA MET A 1 -78.27 -52.13 -53.42
C MET A 1 -78.29 -50.68 -53.86
N ASP A 2 -77.31 -50.08 -54.49
CA ASP A 2 -76.00 -50.51 -54.94
C ASP A 2 -75.24 -49.19 -55.28
N THR A 3 -73.94 -49.16 -54.98
CA THR A 3 -72.80 -48.45 -55.60
C THR A 3 -73.01 -47.18 -56.48
N ARG A 4 -72.18 -46.12 -56.50
CA ARG A 4 -70.77 -45.84 -56.18
C ARG A 4 -70.59 -44.30 -56.22
N ALA A 5 -69.63 -43.77 -55.45
CA ALA A 5 -69.26 -42.35 -55.39
C ALA A 5 -67.80 -42.12 -55.82
N ILE A 6 -67.41 -40.83 -55.88
CA ILE A 6 -66.06 -40.20 -55.92
C ILE A 6 -65.65 -39.64 -57.31
N PRO A 7 -64.87 -38.52 -57.45
CA PRO A 7 -64.42 -37.45 -56.52
C PRO A 7 -64.63 -36.00 -57.02
N LEU A 8 -64.45 -34.98 -56.15
CA LEU A 8 -63.39 -33.94 -56.24
C LEU A 8 -63.58 -32.78 -55.23
N TRP A 9 -62.44 -32.23 -54.79
CA TRP A 9 -62.17 -31.39 -53.63
C TRP A 9 -62.86 -30.01 -53.55
N PRO A 10 -62.97 -29.42 -52.34
CA PRO A 10 -63.57 -28.11 -52.11
C PRO A 10 -62.56 -26.95 -52.06
N ARG A 11 -62.96 -25.81 -52.61
CA ARG A 11 -62.54 -24.47 -52.20
C ARG A 11 -63.67 -23.88 -51.35
N CYS A 12 -63.36 -23.28 -50.20
CA CYS A 12 -64.31 -22.36 -49.56
C CYS A 12 -63.58 -21.17 -48.94
N TRP A 13 -64.28 -20.04 -49.01
CA TRP A 13 -63.85 -18.66 -48.87
C TRP A 13 -64.38 -18.12 -47.54
N GLN A 14 -63.59 -17.26 -46.89
CA GLN A 14 -63.94 -16.09 -46.06
C GLN A 14 -65.15 -16.13 -45.09
N HIS A 15 -64.92 -15.87 -43.81
CA HIS A 15 -65.11 -14.55 -43.17
C HIS A 15 -64.84 -14.64 -41.65
N GLY A 16 -64.18 -13.62 -41.09
CA GLY A 16 -64.00 -13.48 -39.64
C GLY A 16 -62.96 -12.43 -39.26
N LEU A 17 -63.27 -11.15 -39.46
CA LEU A 17 -62.53 -10.00 -38.93
C LEU A 17 -63.09 -9.68 -37.54
N THR A 18 -62.27 -9.73 -36.48
CA THR A 18 -62.36 -8.85 -35.30
C THR A 18 -61.10 -8.95 -34.43
N ALA A 19 -60.51 -7.78 -34.17
CA ALA A 19 -59.61 -7.44 -33.06
C ALA A 19 -58.22 -8.10 -32.98
N LEU A 20 -57.21 -7.46 -33.58
CA LEU A 20 -55.82 -7.55 -33.12
C LEU A 20 -55.13 -6.20 -33.31
N THR A 21 -55.25 -5.33 -32.31
CA THR A 21 -54.41 -4.14 -32.12
C THR A 21 -53.96 -4.12 -30.68
N LEU A 22 -52.83 -4.76 -30.37
CA LEU A 22 -51.96 -4.36 -29.26
C LEU A 22 -50.63 -5.14 -29.28
N LEU A 23 -49.54 -4.38 -29.08
CA LEU A 23 -48.16 -4.79 -28.76
C LEU A 23 -47.37 -5.55 -29.85
N LEU A 24 -46.83 -4.80 -30.82
CA LEU A 24 -45.42 -5.00 -31.18
C LEU A 24 -44.58 -4.12 -30.25
N ALA A 25 -44.28 -4.63 -29.06
CA ALA A 25 -43.03 -4.30 -28.40
C ALA A 25 -42.00 -5.26 -29.01
N LEU A 26 -41.24 -4.78 -30.00
CA LEU A 26 -40.05 -5.49 -30.44
C LEU A 26 -39.11 -5.54 -29.23
N CYS A 27 -38.93 -6.74 -28.68
CA CYS A 27 -37.76 -7.06 -27.86
C CYS A 27 -36.53 -6.58 -28.63
N ALA A 28 -35.85 -5.56 -28.10
CA ALA A 28 -34.42 -5.48 -28.27
C ALA A 28 -33.83 -6.82 -27.76
N PRO A 29 -32.80 -7.38 -28.41
CA PRO A 29 -32.04 -8.44 -27.75
C PRO A 29 -31.51 -7.83 -26.46
N ALA A 30 -31.93 -8.37 -25.32
CA ALA A 30 -31.31 -8.04 -24.05
C ALA A 30 -29.85 -8.51 -24.14
N LEU A 31 -28.94 -7.57 -24.30
CA LEU A 31 -27.51 -7.79 -24.17
C LEU A 31 -27.26 -8.22 -22.71
N ALA A 32 -26.64 -9.38 -22.56
CA ALA A 32 -26.41 -10.00 -21.25
C ALA A 32 -25.39 -9.21 -20.43
N ALA A 33 -25.39 -9.45 -19.12
CA ALA A 33 -24.76 -8.74 -18.00
C ALA A 33 -23.24 -8.43 -18.04
N THR A 34 -22.56 -8.52 -19.19
CA THR A 34 -21.18 -8.01 -19.34
C THR A 34 -21.06 -6.89 -20.38
N ALA A 35 -22.14 -6.55 -21.09
CA ALA A 35 -22.08 -5.56 -22.18
C ALA A 35 -22.65 -4.17 -21.81
N GLU A 36 -23.41 -4.04 -20.72
CA GLU A 36 -24.08 -2.76 -20.38
C GLU A 36 -24.14 -2.46 -18.86
N SER A 37 -23.41 -3.21 -18.03
CA SER A 37 -23.23 -2.94 -16.58
C SER A 37 -22.01 -3.71 -16.07
N PRO A 38 -21.14 -3.10 -15.24
CA PRO A 38 -21.13 -1.67 -14.86
C PRO A 38 -20.57 -0.74 -15.95
N PHE A 39 -20.12 -1.28 -17.09
CA PHE A 39 -19.50 -0.54 -18.19
C PHE A 39 -20.24 -0.79 -19.51
N GLU A 40 -20.41 0.26 -20.32
CA GLU A 40 -21.02 0.22 -21.64
C GLU A 40 -20.02 -0.25 -22.71
N LEU A 41 -20.42 -1.21 -23.54
CA LEU A 41 -19.66 -1.67 -24.71
C LEU A 41 -20.53 -1.54 -25.96
N ASP A 42 -20.37 -0.46 -26.70
CA ASP A 42 -21.19 -0.10 -27.88
C ASP A 42 -20.35 0.23 -29.13
N ALA A 43 -19.03 0.04 -29.05
CA ALA A 43 -18.02 0.43 -30.03
C ALA A 43 -17.91 1.94 -30.28
N ASN A 44 -18.30 2.75 -29.29
CA ASN A 44 -18.20 4.19 -29.31
C ASN A 44 -17.73 4.69 -27.93
N PRO A 45 -16.54 5.29 -27.82
CA PRO A 45 -16.05 5.75 -26.53
C PRO A 45 -16.79 6.98 -26.00
N GLN A 46 -17.90 7.44 -26.61
CA GLN A 46 -18.65 8.62 -26.17
C GLN A 46 -19.87 8.23 -25.34
N ASP A 47 -19.99 8.84 -24.15
CA ASP A 47 -21.15 8.69 -23.28
C ASP A 47 -22.39 9.26 -23.96
N ASN A 48 -23.25 8.34 -24.42
CA ASN A 48 -24.47 8.67 -25.12
C ASN A 48 -25.69 8.64 -24.20
N ILE A 49 -25.63 9.10 -22.93
CA ILE A 49 -26.74 9.13 -21.94
C ILE A 49 -27.99 8.41 -22.44
N ASP A 50 -27.99 7.08 -22.33
CA ASP A 50 -29.12 6.33 -22.88
C ASP A 50 -30.35 6.71 -22.06
N THR A 51 -31.32 7.39 -22.69
CA THR A 51 -32.43 8.10 -22.01
C THR A 51 -33.43 7.20 -21.27
N GLY A 52 -33.06 5.96 -20.95
CA GLY A 52 -33.84 5.04 -20.12
C GLY A 52 -33.09 3.84 -19.53
N ALA A 53 -31.76 3.75 -19.65
CA ALA A 53 -30.97 2.62 -19.14
C ALA A 53 -29.95 3.09 -18.08
N VAL A 54 -29.31 2.13 -17.42
CA VAL A 54 -28.58 2.26 -16.14
C VAL A 54 -27.39 3.23 -16.26
N MET A 55 -26.99 3.87 -15.15
CA MET A 55 -25.78 4.72 -15.05
C MET A 55 -24.51 3.85 -15.17
N SER A 56 -24.23 3.28 -16.35
CA SER A 56 -22.98 2.56 -16.65
C SER A 56 -21.87 3.55 -17.02
N ASP A 57 -20.64 3.23 -16.63
CA ASP A 57 -19.44 3.98 -17.03
C ASP A 57 -19.11 3.69 -18.52
N ASP A 58 -18.45 4.62 -19.21
CA ASP A 58 -17.88 4.48 -20.58
C ASP A 58 -16.44 5.04 -20.58
N TRP A 59 -15.80 5.24 -21.74
CA TRP A 59 -14.45 5.77 -21.89
C TRP A 59 -14.36 7.31 -22.04
N ASP A 60 -15.40 8.03 -22.50
CA ASP A 60 -15.46 9.51 -22.53
C ASP A 60 -15.86 10.07 -21.18
N THR A 61 -16.75 9.36 -20.47
CA THR A 61 -16.73 9.54 -19.03
C THR A 61 -15.43 8.93 -18.54
N PRO A 62 -14.58 9.63 -17.78
CA PRO A 62 -13.73 8.91 -16.84
C PRO A 62 -14.67 7.95 -16.09
N PRO A 63 -14.27 6.71 -15.78
CA PRO A 63 -15.11 5.80 -15.02
C PRO A 63 -15.34 6.36 -13.61
N ASP A 64 -16.27 7.31 -13.48
CA ASP A 64 -16.27 8.34 -12.44
C ASP A 64 -17.67 8.92 -12.24
N THR A 65 -18.62 8.01 -11.99
CA THR A 65 -19.27 8.09 -10.66
C THR A 65 -18.59 7.20 -9.59
N GLY A 66 -17.47 6.53 -9.93
CA GLY A 66 -16.55 5.89 -8.99
C GLY A 66 -16.72 4.37 -8.85
N GLY A 67 -17.19 3.68 -9.89
CA GLY A 67 -17.39 2.23 -9.87
C GLY A 67 -16.10 1.42 -10.10
N ALA A 68 -15.16 1.94 -10.91
CA ALA A 68 -13.94 1.23 -11.24
C ALA A 68 -13.02 1.07 -10.01
N THR A 69 -12.56 -0.16 -9.78
CA THR A 69 -11.53 -0.46 -8.78
C THR A 69 -10.14 0.01 -9.25
N LYS A 70 -9.89 0.00 -10.57
CA LYS A 70 -8.67 0.50 -11.19
C LYS A 70 -8.94 0.94 -12.62
N PHE A 71 -8.35 2.05 -13.05
CA PHE A 71 -8.29 2.48 -14.44
C PHE A 71 -6.85 2.89 -14.78
N THR A 72 -6.38 2.54 -15.97
CA THR A 72 -5.05 2.94 -16.46
C THR A 72 -4.99 4.40 -16.92
N GLY A 73 -6.13 5.00 -17.27
CA GLY A 73 -6.15 6.14 -18.17
C GLY A 73 -5.99 5.71 -19.62
N ILE A 74 -5.97 6.69 -20.53
CA ILE A 74 -5.70 6.46 -21.96
C ILE A 74 -4.19 6.58 -22.18
N ILE A 75 -3.52 5.44 -22.33
CA ILE A 75 -2.07 5.37 -22.47
C ILE A 75 -1.71 5.60 -23.92
N GLN A 76 -0.98 6.69 -24.19
CA GLN A 76 -0.51 7.01 -25.54
C GLN A 76 0.71 6.17 -25.92
N ASP A 77 0.67 5.57 -27.10
CA ASP A 77 1.84 5.02 -27.76
C ASP A 77 2.60 6.12 -28.49
N THR A 78 3.73 6.54 -27.92
CA THR A 78 4.54 7.60 -28.52
C THR A 78 5.43 7.01 -29.60
N ALA A 79 4.95 6.98 -30.85
CA ALA A 79 5.75 6.59 -32.01
C ALA A 79 7.09 7.35 -32.05
N PRO A 80 8.23 6.71 -32.39
CA PRO A 80 8.40 5.34 -32.88
C PRO A 80 8.91 4.37 -31.79
N ARG A 81 8.29 4.36 -30.61
CA ARG A 81 8.69 3.48 -29.51
C ARG A 81 7.90 2.17 -29.58
N SER A 82 8.21 1.19 -28.72
CA SER A 82 7.29 0.06 -28.42
C SER A 82 7.21 -1.15 -29.36
N ILE A 83 8.21 -1.47 -30.18
CA ILE A 83 8.11 -2.61 -31.12
C ILE A 83 8.73 -3.87 -30.54
N PHE A 84 8.01 -5.00 -30.63
CA PHE A 84 8.55 -6.32 -30.32
C PHE A 84 9.67 -6.77 -31.26
N GLY A 85 10.61 -7.54 -30.73
CA GLY A 85 11.66 -8.16 -31.53
C GLY A 85 11.12 -9.13 -32.58
N GLY A 86 11.82 -9.25 -33.71
CA GLY A 86 11.47 -10.15 -34.82
C GLY A 86 11.58 -11.62 -34.44
N GLY A 87 10.61 -12.16 -33.72
CA GLY A 87 10.61 -13.52 -33.19
C GLY A 87 9.80 -13.70 -31.91
N ASP A 88 9.38 -12.61 -31.28
CA ASP A 88 8.58 -12.64 -30.07
C ASP A 88 7.15 -13.10 -30.34
N LYS A 89 6.59 -13.88 -29.41
CA LYS A 89 5.31 -14.61 -29.53
C LYS A 89 4.70 -14.79 -28.15
N ASP A 90 3.38 -14.85 -28.06
CA ASP A 90 2.64 -15.10 -26.82
C ASP A 90 2.99 -16.43 -26.13
N ILE A 91 3.45 -17.42 -26.90
CA ILE A 91 3.83 -18.73 -26.34
C ILE A 91 5.19 -18.71 -25.61
N LEU A 92 5.95 -17.63 -25.76
CA LEU A 92 7.26 -17.47 -25.12
C LEU A 92 7.11 -16.77 -23.78
N ASP A 93 7.97 -17.12 -22.83
CA ASP A 93 8.03 -16.43 -21.53
C ASP A 93 8.50 -14.98 -21.72
N ILE A 94 8.06 -14.08 -20.85
CA ILE A 94 8.34 -12.63 -20.91
C ILE A 94 9.86 -12.36 -20.93
N ASP A 95 10.64 -13.16 -20.21
CA ASP A 95 12.11 -13.04 -20.15
C ASP A 95 12.81 -13.40 -21.48
N LYS A 96 12.07 -13.90 -22.47
CA LYS A 96 12.55 -14.16 -23.84
C LYS A 96 12.18 -13.04 -24.80
N TRP A 97 11.17 -12.24 -24.49
CA TRP A 97 10.77 -11.11 -25.31
C TRP A 97 11.86 -10.04 -25.38
N SER A 98 11.80 -9.25 -26.44
CA SER A 98 12.65 -8.09 -26.68
C SER A 98 11.86 -6.97 -27.30
N TRP A 99 12.40 -5.77 -27.22
CA TRP A 99 11.80 -4.62 -27.87
C TRP A 99 12.86 -3.65 -28.38
N SER A 100 12.45 -2.82 -29.33
CA SER A 100 13.25 -1.73 -29.88
C SER A 100 12.35 -0.61 -30.39
N ASP A 101 12.91 0.59 -30.54
CA ASP A 101 12.25 1.67 -31.26
C ASP A 101 12.29 1.40 -32.78
N GLY A 102 11.22 1.74 -33.50
CA GLY A 102 11.12 1.57 -34.95
C GLY A 102 9.73 1.84 -35.52
N SER A 103 9.39 1.17 -36.63
CA SER A 103 8.01 1.19 -37.17
C SER A 103 7.54 -0.22 -37.48
N VAL A 104 6.27 -0.50 -37.17
CA VAL A 104 5.54 -1.69 -37.62
C VAL A 104 4.72 -1.34 -38.88
N PRO A 105 4.12 -2.32 -39.59
CA PRO A 105 3.13 -2.00 -40.60
C PRO A 105 2.00 -1.17 -39.99
N ASP A 106 1.52 -0.13 -40.67
CA ASP A 106 0.55 0.83 -40.09
C ASP A 106 -0.74 0.18 -39.58
N LYS A 107 -1.12 -1.00 -40.10
CA LYS A 107 -2.31 -1.73 -39.63
C LYS A 107 -2.13 -2.37 -38.25
N ASP A 108 -0.88 -2.57 -37.85
CA ASP A 108 -0.44 -3.19 -36.60
C ASP A 108 0.11 -2.12 -35.62
N ASP A 109 0.12 -0.84 -35.99
CA ASP A 109 0.66 0.27 -35.20
C ASP A 109 -0.45 0.83 -34.29
N LEU A 110 -0.27 0.65 -32.98
CA LEU A 110 -1.14 1.16 -31.94
C LEU A 110 -0.92 2.66 -31.75
N THR A 111 -1.97 3.35 -31.35
CA THR A 111 -1.87 4.76 -30.97
C THR A 111 -2.20 4.96 -29.50
N HIS A 112 -3.15 4.20 -28.94
CA HIS A 112 -3.39 4.15 -27.51
C HIS A 112 -3.88 2.77 -27.06
N ALA A 113 -3.78 2.53 -25.74
CA ALA A 113 -4.44 1.43 -25.07
C ALA A 113 -4.88 1.81 -23.65
N TYR A 114 -5.82 1.05 -23.11
CA TYR A 114 -6.46 1.36 -21.84
C TYR A 114 -7.13 0.12 -21.25
N ALA A 115 -7.25 0.09 -19.92
CA ALA A 115 -7.95 -0.96 -19.20
C ALA A 115 -8.57 -0.44 -17.90
N ALA A 116 -9.73 -0.98 -17.55
CA ALA A 116 -10.45 -0.73 -16.31
C ALA A 116 -10.87 -2.06 -15.65
N ALA A 117 -10.81 -2.10 -14.33
CA ALA A 117 -11.27 -3.23 -13.52
C ALA A 117 -12.46 -2.81 -12.66
N TYR A 118 -13.50 -3.62 -12.65
CA TYR A 118 -14.69 -3.43 -11.85
C TYR A 118 -14.96 -4.65 -10.99
N ASN A 119 -15.58 -4.39 -9.83
CA ASN A 119 -16.11 -5.43 -8.97
C ASN A 119 -17.62 -5.37 -9.02
N GLU A 120 -18.24 -6.37 -9.65
CA GLU A 120 -19.69 -6.51 -9.67
C GLU A 120 -20.04 -7.91 -9.14
N ASN A 121 -20.88 -7.99 -8.11
CA ASN A 121 -21.28 -9.26 -7.48
C ASN A 121 -20.10 -10.16 -7.04
N ASN A 122 -18.99 -9.57 -6.58
CA ASN A 122 -17.70 -10.23 -6.26
C ASN A 122 -16.95 -10.84 -7.45
N ASP A 123 -17.41 -10.60 -8.69
CA ASP A 123 -16.68 -10.97 -9.89
C ASP A 123 -15.74 -9.85 -10.34
N LEU A 124 -14.55 -10.23 -10.80
CA LEU A 124 -13.61 -9.34 -11.46
C LEU A 124 -14.00 -9.19 -12.92
N LEU A 125 -14.52 -8.01 -13.26
CA LEU A 125 -14.79 -7.62 -14.62
C LEU A 125 -13.64 -6.75 -15.11
N LEU A 126 -13.09 -7.10 -16.27
CA LEU A 126 -12.03 -6.35 -16.93
C LEU A 126 -12.56 -5.81 -18.24
N TYR A 127 -12.45 -4.50 -18.42
CA TYR A 127 -12.71 -3.80 -19.67
C TYR A 127 -11.40 -3.28 -20.20
N PHE A 128 -11.21 -3.32 -21.50
CA PHE A 128 -9.95 -2.95 -22.14
C PHE A 128 -10.20 -2.55 -23.57
N GLY A 129 -9.27 -1.80 -24.12
CA GLY A 129 -9.33 -1.43 -25.51
C GLY A 129 -8.04 -0.81 -25.99
N ALA A 130 -8.03 -0.54 -27.29
CA ALA A 130 -6.93 0.11 -27.97
C ALA A 130 -7.42 0.70 -29.30
N ASP A 131 -6.58 1.51 -29.92
CA ASP A 131 -6.82 2.06 -31.25
C ASP A 131 -5.59 1.92 -32.14
N ARG A 132 -5.84 1.88 -33.46
CA ARG A 132 -4.80 1.76 -34.49
C ARG A 132 -4.80 2.95 -35.44
N ILE A 133 -3.64 3.26 -35.99
CA ILE A 133 -3.46 4.38 -36.92
C ILE A 133 -4.08 4.14 -38.31
N SER A 134 -4.20 2.87 -38.77
CA SER A 134 -4.70 2.53 -40.10
C SER A 134 -5.72 1.39 -40.07
N ASN A 135 -6.87 1.60 -40.71
CA ASN A 135 -7.95 0.62 -40.85
C ASN A 135 -7.87 -0.25 -42.12
N VAL A 136 -6.72 -0.27 -42.80
CA VAL A 136 -6.52 -1.08 -44.02
C VAL A 136 -5.86 -2.41 -43.66
N GLY A 137 -6.62 -3.50 -43.77
CA GLY A 137 -6.19 -4.86 -43.48
C GLY A 137 -6.66 -5.36 -42.10
N ASP A 138 -6.49 -6.66 -41.89
CA ASP A 138 -6.96 -7.34 -40.67
C ASP A 138 -6.39 -6.69 -39.39
N ALA A 139 -7.24 -6.57 -38.37
CA ALA A 139 -6.86 -6.22 -37.01
C ALA A 139 -6.76 -7.49 -36.15
N PHE A 140 -5.57 -7.74 -35.61
CA PHE A 140 -5.35 -8.82 -34.65
C PHE A 140 -4.68 -8.23 -33.41
N MET A 141 -5.41 -8.26 -32.30
CA MET A 141 -5.00 -7.62 -31.05
C MET A 141 -5.07 -8.62 -29.90
N GLY A 142 -4.20 -8.39 -28.92
CA GLY A 142 -4.13 -9.15 -27.69
C GLY A 142 -4.01 -8.24 -26.49
N PHE A 143 -4.62 -8.65 -25.39
CA PHE A 143 -4.65 -7.92 -24.15
C PHE A 143 -4.21 -8.85 -23.03
N TRP A 144 -2.98 -8.63 -22.57
CA TRP A 144 -2.37 -9.35 -21.46
C TRP A 144 -2.67 -8.67 -20.13
N PHE A 145 -3.07 -9.48 -19.16
CA PHE A 145 -3.12 -9.13 -17.75
C PHE A 145 -2.12 -10.02 -17.02
N PHE A 146 -1.07 -9.42 -16.48
CA PHE A 146 0.03 -10.13 -15.81
C PHE A 146 -0.08 -10.03 -14.29
N LYS A 147 0.10 -11.16 -13.61
CA LYS A 147 0.15 -11.20 -12.15
C LYS A 147 1.39 -10.52 -11.60
N GLN A 148 2.51 -10.61 -12.32
CA GLN A 148 3.73 -9.88 -12.00
C GLN A 148 3.75 -8.50 -12.64
N LYS A 149 4.55 -7.60 -12.07
CA LYS A 149 4.89 -6.32 -12.67
C LYS A 149 5.83 -6.54 -13.85
N VAL A 150 5.34 -6.33 -15.06
CA VAL A 150 6.12 -6.37 -16.30
C VAL A 150 6.59 -4.96 -16.61
N THR A 151 7.82 -4.83 -17.09
CA THR A 151 8.38 -3.52 -17.47
C THR A 151 9.27 -3.69 -18.69
N ALA A 152 9.09 -2.81 -19.69
CA ALA A 152 10.01 -2.66 -20.80
C ALA A 152 11.30 -1.98 -20.28
N LEU A 153 12.40 -2.72 -20.25
CA LEU A 153 13.68 -2.26 -19.73
C LEU A 153 14.46 -1.49 -20.81
N PRO A 154 15.25 -0.46 -20.46
CA PRO A 154 16.04 0.32 -21.42
C PRO A 154 17.06 -0.46 -22.25
N ASN A 155 17.35 -1.71 -21.90
CA ASN A 155 18.24 -2.61 -22.63
C ASN A 155 17.54 -3.39 -23.76
N GLY A 156 16.28 -3.06 -24.10
CA GLY A 156 15.51 -3.73 -25.13
C GLY A 156 14.98 -5.11 -24.72
N LYS A 157 14.85 -5.36 -23.41
CA LYS A 157 14.26 -6.58 -22.83
C LYS A 157 13.09 -6.24 -21.92
N PHE A 158 12.39 -7.27 -21.45
CA PHE A 158 11.35 -7.13 -20.43
C PHE A 158 11.81 -7.70 -19.09
N SER A 159 11.34 -7.11 -17.99
CA SER A 159 11.42 -7.72 -16.66
C SER A 159 10.19 -8.57 -16.35
N GLY A 160 10.35 -9.51 -15.42
CA GLY A 160 9.28 -10.41 -15.00
C GLY A 160 9.26 -11.71 -15.78
N LYS A 161 8.38 -12.61 -15.36
CA LYS A 161 8.09 -13.89 -16.02
C LYS A 161 6.61 -14.15 -15.98
N HIS A 162 6.16 -14.96 -16.93
CA HIS A 162 4.79 -15.40 -16.90
C HIS A 162 4.52 -16.25 -15.65
N THR A 163 3.39 -15.99 -15.00
CA THR A 163 2.90 -16.73 -13.85
C THR A 163 1.66 -17.51 -14.27
N ALA A 164 1.47 -18.71 -13.72
CA ALA A 164 0.28 -19.50 -14.01
C ALA A 164 -0.99 -18.69 -13.72
N GLY A 165 -1.85 -18.57 -14.73
CA GLY A 165 -3.06 -17.75 -14.66
C GLY A 165 -2.92 -16.30 -15.15
N ASP A 166 -1.74 -15.86 -15.63
CA ASP A 166 -1.68 -14.68 -16.49
C ASP A 166 -2.67 -14.86 -17.63
N THR A 167 -3.47 -13.84 -17.95
CA THR A 167 -4.58 -13.98 -18.88
C THR A 167 -4.33 -13.16 -20.13
N LEU A 168 -4.55 -13.78 -21.28
CA LEU A 168 -4.51 -13.13 -22.58
C LEU A 168 -5.91 -13.20 -23.20
N VAL A 169 -6.43 -12.05 -23.61
CA VAL A 169 -7.62 -11.96 -24.45
C VAL A 169 -7.21 -11.62 -25.87
N LEU A 170 -7.62 -12.45 -26.83
CA LEU A 170 -7.45 -12.18 -28.24
C LEU A 170 -8.74 -11.67 -28.84
N MET A 171 -8.62 -10.60 -29.62
CA MET A 171 -9.69 -10.12 -30.48
C MET A 171 -9.17 -9.97 -31.91
N ASN A 172 -9.82 -10.71 -32.81
CA ASN A 172 -9.41 -10.81 -34.21
C ASN A 172 -10.56 -10.34 -35.11
N PHE A 173 -10.34 -9.26 -35.85
CA PHE A 173 -11.26 -8.69 -36.83
C PHE A 173 -10.61 -8.76 -38.22
N PRO A 174 -10.76 -9.88 -38.94
CA PRO A 174 -10.28 -10.02 -40.31
C PRO A 174 -11.20 -9.30 -41.32
N GLN A 175 -10.61 -8.67 -42.33
CA GLN A 175 -11.32 -7.93 -43.38
C GLN A 175 -11.55 -8.73 -44.66
N ALA A 176 -11.04 -9.97 -44.74
CA ALA A 176 -11.26 -10.83 -45.90
C ALA A 176 -12.75 -11.19 -46.07
N ASN A 177 -13.20 -11.38 -47.32
CA ASN A 177 -14.58 -11.77 -47.61
C ASN A 177 -14.96 -13.07 -46.88
N ASN A 178 -16.08 -13.04 -46.14
CA ASN A 178 -16.60 -14.13 -45.30
C ASN A 178 -15.70 -14.51 -44.12
N ALA A 179 -14.71 -13.68 -43.77
CA ALA A 179 -13.98 -13.87 -42.53
C ALA A 179 -14.88 -13.50 -41.36
N VAL A 180 -14.71 -14.22 -40.25
CA VAL A 180 -15.58 -14.13 -39.08
C VAL A 180 -14.71 -13.64 -37.92
N PRO A 181 -15.11 -12.56 -37.22
CA PRO A 181 -14.41 -12.13 -36.02
C PRO A 181 -14.38 -13.22 -34.96
N TYR A 182 -13.26 -13.26 -34.23
CA TYR A 182 -12.99 -14.31 -33.26
C TYR A 182 -12.45 -13.71 -31.97
N LEU A 183 -12.97 -14.21 -30.86
CA LEU A 183 -12.51 -13.89 -29.51
C LEU A 183 -12.03 -15.17 -28.82
N ALA A 184 -10.90 -15.09 -28.14
CA ALA A 184 -10.44 -16.15 -27.24
C ALA A 184 -9.88 -15.57 -25.95
N VAL A 185 -10.24 -16.19 -24.83
CA VAL A 185 -9.61 -15.95 -23.53
C VAL A 185 -8.77 -17.17 -23.20
N VAL A 186 -7.47 -16.97 -22.99
CA VAL A 186 -6.51 -18.01 -22.64
C VAL A 186 -5.74 -17.63 -21.39
N THR A 187 -5.28 -18.63 -20.65
CA THR A 187 -4.41 -18.43 -19.48
C THR A 187 -3.05 -19.08 -19.69
N TRP A 188 -2.00 -18.45 -19.15
CA TRP A 188 -0.69 -19.05 -19.07
C TRP A 188 -0.73 -20.30 -18.18
N ASP A 189 -0.36 -21.43 -18.77
CA ASP A 189 -0.30 -22.73 -18.15
C ASP A 189 0.92 -23.48 -18.70
N PRO A 190 2.04 -23.53 -17.94
CA PRO A 190 3.27 -24.18 -18.40
C PRO A 190 3.14 -25.70 -18.57
N THR A 191 2.03 -26.30 -18.12
CA THR A 191 1.77 -27.72 -18.38
C THR A 191 1.34 -27.98 -19.84
N CYS A 192 0.92 -26.94 -20.56
CA CYS A 192 0.59 -27.03 -21.98
C CYS A 192 1.85 -27.03 -22.84
N SER A 193 2.26 -28.20 -23.34
CA SER A 193 3.42 -28.31 -24.23
C SER A 193 3.13 -27.92 -25.68
N LYS A 194 1.88 -28.09 -26.14
CA LYS A 194 1.42 -27.80 -27.51
C LYS A 194 -0.12 -27.74 -27.56
N ALA A 195 -0.66 -27.31 -28.69
CA ALA A 195 -2.08 -27.40 -28.99
C ALA A 195 -2.58 -28.86 -28.89
N ALA A 196 -3.75 -29.05 -28.27
CA ALA A 196 -4.35 -30.37 -28.10
C ALA A 196 -4.76 -31.00 -29.45
N ASN A 197 -5.24 -30.17 -30.38
CA ASN A 197 -5.61 -30.52 -31.74
C ASN A 197 -5.74 -29.22 -32.57
N ASN A 198 -6.17 -29.30 -33.83
CA ASN A 198 -6.30 -28.14 -34.72
C ASN A 198 -7.47 -27.20 -34.38
N ASN A 199 -8.39 -27.61 -33.51
CA ASN A 199 -9.54 -26.82 -33.08
C ASN A 199 -9.79 -27.01 -31.57
N PRO A 200 -8.87 -26.55 -30.71
CA PRO A 200 -8.93 -26.75 -29.28
C PRO A 200 -10.22 -26.15 -28.71
N GLN A 201 -10.83 -26.86 -27.76
CA GLN A 201 -12.03 -26.43 -27.06
C GLN A 201 -11.68 -25.84 -25.70
N PRO A 202 -12.55 -24.99 -25.09
CA PRO A 202 -12.40 -24.54 -23.71
C PRO A 202 -11.99 -25.68 -22.76
N GLY A 203 -10.96 -25.43 -21.95
CA GLY A 203 -10.29 -26.39 -21.07
C GLY A 203 -9.08 -27.11 -21.70
N GLN A 204 -8.90 -27.09 -23.01
CA GLN A 204 -7.78 -27.73 -23.72
C GLN A 204 -6.60 -26.77 -23.93
N CYS A 205 -5.40 -27.32 -24.11
CA CYS A 205 -4.23 -26.53 -24.50
C CYS A 205 -4.43 -25.94 -25.91
N ALA A 206 -4.40 -24.62 -26.01
CA ALA A 206 -4.52 -23.88 -27.27
C ALA A 206 -3.19 -23.84 -28.04
N ALA A 207 -2.09 -23.68 -27.30
CA ALA A 207 -0.74 -23.66 -27.81
C ALA A 207 0.25 -24.06 -26.69
N SER A 208 1.55 -23.97 -26.96
CA SER A 208 2.55 -24.06 -25.90
C SER A 208 2.31 -22.95 -24.88
N ASN A 209 2.33 -23.30 -23.60
CA ASN A 209 2.07 -22.45 -22.45
C ASN A 209 0.68 -21.80 -22.37
N LEU A 210 -0.25 -22.05 -23.30
CA LEU A 210 -1.55 -21.39 -23.34
C LEU A 210 -2.68 -22.41 -23.27
N ARG A 211 -3.56 -22.27 -22.27
CA ARG A 211 -4.81 -23.05 -22.14
C ARG A 211 -6.00 -22.19 -22.52
N LEU A 212 -6.86 -22.72 -23.41
CA LEU A 212 -8.10 -22.06 -23.79
C LEU A 212 -9.09 -22.10 -22.63
N LYS A 213 -9.67 -20.96 -22.26
CA LYS A 213 -10.69 -20.86 -21.22
C LYS A 213 -12.05 -20.55 -21.79
N LEU A 214 -12.11 -19.66 -22.77
CA LEU A 214 -13.35 -19.29 -23.44
C LEU A 214 -13.05 -18.90 -24.90
N GLN A 215 -13.99 -19.15 -25.81
CA GLN A 215 -13.91 -18.67 -27.18
C GLN A 215 -15.28 -18.32 -27.74
N GLY A 216 -15.32 -17.37 -28.67
CA GLY A 216 -16.52 -16.91 -29.36
C GLY A 216 -16.20 -16.54 -30.80
N SER A 217 -17.23 -16.56 -31.63
CA SER A 217 -17.18 -16.11 -33.02
C SER A 217 -18.42 -15.28 -33.29
N GLY A 218 -18.27 -14.14 -33.97
CA GLY A 218 -19.28 -13.09 -34.03
C GLY A 218 -19.77 -12.74 -35.42
N ALA A 219 -20.62 -11.71 -35.47
CA ALA A 219 -20.82 -10.94 -36.70
C ALA A 219 -19.59 -10.05 -36.95
N ASN A 220 -19.55 -9.32 -38.07
CA ASN A 220 -18.36 -8.60 -38.54
C ASN A 220 -17.83 -7.53 -37.57
N ASP A 221 -18.62 -7.08 -36.60
CA ASP A 221 -18.40 -5.92 -35.74
C ASP A 221 -18.50 -6.22 -34.23
N VAL A 222 -19.23 -7.27 -33.85
CA VAL A 222 -19.38 -7.71 -32.46
C VAL A 222 -19.16 -9.22 -32.36
N VAL A 223 -18.27 -9.63 -31.47
CA VAL A 223 -18.05 -11.03 -31.10
C VAL A 223 -18.17 -11.22 -29.59
N CYS A 224 -19.10 -12.08 -29.19
CA CYS A 224 -19.24 -12.48 -27.79
C CYS A 224 -19.04 -13.98 -27.63
N ALA A 225 -18.53 -14.36 -26.46
CA ALA A 225 -18.38 -15.73 -26.04
C ALA A 225 -19.22 -15.98 -24.79
N SER A 226 -19.99 -17.08 -24.82
CA SER A 226 -20.95 -17.41 -23.77
C SER A 226 -20.57 -18.70 -23.05
N GLN A 227 -20.83 -18.76 -21.75
CA GLN A 227 -20.71 -19.96 -20.93
C GLN A 227 -21.93 -20.05 -20.02
N GLY A 228 -22.54 -21.24 -19.91
CA GLY A 228 -23.72 -21.43 -19.07
C GLY A 228 -24.95 -20.61 -19.49
N GLY A 229 -24.98 -20.07 -20.71
CA GLY A 229 -26.07 -19.22 -21.22
C GLY A 229 -25.90 -17.72 -20.96
N ALA A 230 -24.82 -17.30 -20.30
CA ALA A 230 -24.44 -15.89 -20.14
C ALA A 230 -23.27 -15.54 -21.05
N ASN A 231 -23.25 -14.33 -21.62
CA ASN A 231 -22.05 -13.79 -22.26
C ASN A 231 -21.06 -13.42 -21.16
N LEU A 232 -19.85 -13.95 -21.24
CA LEU A 232 -18.78 -13.67 -20.26
C LEU A 232 -17.63 -12.89 -20.87
N ALA A 233 -17.56 -12.81 -22.18
CA ALA A 233 -16.56 -12.03 -22.89
C ALA A 233 -17.17 -11.46 -24.16
N CYS A 234 -16.90 -10.19 -24.47
CA CYS A 234 -17.27 -9.55 -25.72
C CYS A 234 -16.10 -8.70 -26.23
N ALA A 235 -15.98 -8.59 -27.54
CA ALA A 235 -15.09 -7.64 -28.21
C ALA A 235 -15.82 -7.01 -29.39
N LEU A 236 -15.62 -5.71 -29.56
CA LEU A 236 -16.32 -4.86 -30.51
C LEU A 236 -15.34 -3.95 -31.25
N THR A 237 -15.77 -3.47 -32.42
CA THR A 237 -15.08 -2.42 -33.15
C THR A 237 -16.07 -1.50 -33.86
N ASN A 238 -15.68 -0.25 -34.04
CA ASN A 238 -16.57 0.77 -34.58
C ASN A 238 -16.93 0.50 -36.05
N THR A 239 -18.22 0.55 -36.39
CA THR A 239 -18.75 0.24 -37.73
C THR A 239 -18.82 1.44 -38.68
N GLY A 240 -18.42 2.61 -38.20
CA GLY A 240 -18.39 3.85 -38.96
C GLY A 240 -17.44 4.85 -38.30
N ASN A 241 -17.43 6.07 -38.80
CA ASN A 241 -16.60 7.11 -38.19
C ASN A 241 -17.17 7.52 -36.83
N VAL A 242 -16.35 7.43 -35.79
CA VAL A 242 -16.71 7.80 -34.42
C VAL A 242 -15.79 8.94 -33.95
N PRO A 243 -16.31 10.06 -33.46
CA PRO A 243 -15.47 11.16 -32.99
C PRO A 243 -14.74 10.77 -31.70
N VAL A 244 -13.52 11.28 -31.51
CA VAL A 244 -12.84 11.12 -30.21
C VAL A 244 -13.61 11.90 -29.14
N PRO A 245 -13.63 11.41 -27.89
CA PRO A 245 -14.13 12.14 -26.73
C PRO A 245 -13.59 13.57 -26.63
N ALA A 246 -14.48 14.53 -26.33
CA ALA A 246 -14.11 15.96 -26.23
C ALA A 246 -13.75 16.39 -24.79
N SER A 247 -14.01 15.53 -23.80
CA SER A 247 -13.90 15.84 -22.38
C SER A 247 -12.46 15.69 -21.86
N THR A 248 -12.22 16.14 -20.62
CA THR A 248 -11.04 15.78 -19.82
C THR A 248 -11.40 14.63 -18.90
N LEU A 249 -10.58 13.57 -18.83
CA LEU A 249 -10.73 12.57 -17.78
C LEU A 249 -10.72 13.25 -16.40
N ALA A 250 -11.58 12.81 -15.49
CA ALA A 250 -11.73 13.34 -14.14
C ALA A 250 -10.64 12.79 -13.20
N ASN A 251 -10.62 13.32 -11.98
CA ASN A 251 -9.83 12.80 -10.85
C ASN A 251 -8.32 12.66 -11.09
N GLY A 252 -7.73 13.46 -11.97
CA GLY A 252 -6.28 13.50 -12.16
C GLY A 252 -5.70 12.27 -12.86
N VAL A 253 -6.54 11.46 -13.52
CA VAL A 253 -6.10 10.39 -14.43
C VAL A 253 -5.60 11.01 -15.73
N GLY A 254 -4.42 10.58 -16.19
CA GLY A 254 -3.81 11.07 -17.43
C GLY A 254 -4.36 10.38 -18.68
N GLY A 255 -4.26 11.06 -19.83
CA GLY A 255 -4.61 10.52 -21.14
C GLY A 255 -5.86 11.16 -21.74
N LEU A 256 -5.79 11.54 -23.01
CA LEU A 256 -6.91 11.90 -23.86
C LEU A 256 -6.55 11.48 -25.27
N TRP A 257 -7.52 11.04 -26.07
CA TRP A 257 -7.34 10.84 -27.51
C TRP A 257 -7.19 12.14 -28.32
N SER A 258 -6.87 13.25 -27.66
CA SER A 258 -6.77 14.57 -28.27
C SER A 258 -5.71 14.68 -29.38
N ASP A 259 -4.74 13.76 -29.38
CA ASP A 259 -3.67 13.64 -30.35
C ASP A 259 -3.92 12.55 -31.42
N TYR A 260 -5.01 11.78 -31.30
CA TYR A 260 -5.34 10.73 -32.27
C TYR A 260 -5.48 11.29 -33.68
N THR A 261 -4.63 10.78 -34.58
CA THR A 261 -4.58 11.20 -35.97
C THR A 261 -4.51 9.96 -36.85
N PRO A 262 -5.60 9.57 -37.53
CA PRO A 262 -5.58 8.39 -38.38
C PRO A 262 -4.72 8.65 -39.63
N LYS A 263 -4.16 7.58 -40.20
CA LYS A 263 -3.39 7.64 -41.45
C LYS A 263 -4.19 8.24 -42.62
N SER A 264 -5.50 8.00 -42.63
CA SER A 264 -6.45 8.56 -43.58
C SER A 264 -7.77 8.87 -42.87
N GLY A 265 -8.30 10.08 -43.06
CA GLY A 265 -9.53 10.52 -42.42
C GLY A 265 -9.38 11.89 -41.78
N THR A 266 -10.26 12.18 -40.82
CA THR A 266 -10.25 13.44 -40.07
C THR A 266 -9.52 13.22 -38.75
N GLN A 267 -8.66 14.17 -38.36
CA GLN A 267 -8.03 14.16 -37.04
C GLN A 267 -9.09 14.20 -35.92
N GLY A 268 -8.88 13.48 -34.81
CA GLY A 268 -9.87 13.39 -33.74
C GLY A 268 -11.13 12.60 -34.14
N THR A 269 -11.00 11.65 -35.05
CA THR A 269 -12.09 10.75 -35.44
C THR A 269 -11.51 9.38 -35.72
N PHE A 270 -11.98 8.36 -35.01
CA PHE A 270 -11.73 6.96 -35.32
C PHE A 270 -12.48 6.60 -36.60
N PRO A 271 -11.79 6.30 -37.72
CA PRO A 271 -12.46 5.79 -38.91
C PRO A 271 -12.96 4.36 -38.67
N PHE A 272 -13.81 3.84 -39.56
CA PHE A 272 -14.28 2.44 -39.53
C PHE A 272 -13.16 1.46 -39.10
N GLU A 273 -13.43 0.62 -38.11
CA GLU A 273 -12.53 -0.44 -37.63
C GLU A 273 -11.15 0.07 -37.15
N SER A 274 -11.14 1.16 -36.38
CA SER A 274 -9.92 1.73 -35.77
C SER A 274 -9.99 1.88 -34.25
N PHE A 275 -11.19 1.81 -33.68
CA PHE A 275 -11.44 1.77 -32.25
C PHE A 275 -11.87 0.35 -31.85
N PHE A 276 -11.29 -0.16 -30.77
CA PHE A 276 -11.46 -1.53 -30.33
C PHE A 276 -11.63 -1.55 -28.82
N GLU A 277 -12.63 -2.31 -28.37
CA GLU A 277 -12.88 -2.51 -26.96
C GLU A 277 -13.37 -3.93 -26.70
N GLY A 278 -13.26 -4.33 -25.45
CA GLY A 278 -13.80 -5.58 -24.97
C GLY A 278 -13.97 -5.58 -23.47
N GLY A 279 -14.79 -6.53 -23.02
CA GLY A 279 -15.05 -6.78 -21.61
C GLY A 279 -15.06 -8.28 -21.34
N ILE A 280 -14.48 -8.69 -20.21
CA ILE A 280 -14.52 -10.06 -19.73
C ILE A 280 -14.91 -10.13 -18.25
N ASN A 281 -15.73 -11.12 -17.87
CA ASN A 281 -15.89 -11.54 -16.48
C ASN A 281 -14.83 -12.62 -16.17
N LEU A 282 -13.70 -12.17 -15.65
CA LEU A 282 -12.55 -13.04 -15.42
C LEU A 282 -12.82 -14.09 -14.34
N SER A 283 -13.51 -13.72 -13.27
CA SER A 283 -13.85 -14.63 -12.16
C SER A 283 -14.62 -15.86 -12.65
N GLN A 284 -15.62 -15.66 -13.51
CA GLN A 284 -16.42 -16.77 -14.06
C GLN A 284 -15.68 -17.57 -15.14
N ILE A 285 -14.80 -16.94 -15.92
CA ILE A 285 -14.06 -17.62 -17.00
C ILE A 285 -12.92 -18.48 -16.45
N VAL A 286 -12.09 -17.92 -15.58
CA VAL A 286 -10.85 -18.57 -15.15
C VAL A 286 -11.09 -19.50 -13.97
N GLY A 287 -12.07 -19.18 -13.11
CA GLY A 287 -12.44 -19.97 -11.94
C GLY A 287 -11.33 -19.93 -10.88
N GLY A 288 -11.39 -18.94 -9.98
CA GLY A 288 -10.42 -18.79 -8.90
C GLY A 288 -10.52 -17.41 -8.24
N SER A 289 -10.05 -17.29 -7.00
CA SER A 289 -10.00 -16.02 -6.26
C SER A 289 -8.77 -15.16 -6.60
N ASP A 290 -7.82 -15.69 -7.38
CA ASP A 290 -6.55 -15.03 -7.67
C ASP A 290 -6.68 -14.05 -8.86
N GLY A 291 -7.29 -12.91 -8.58
CA GLY A 291 -7.44 -11.76 -9.49
C GLY A 291 -6.34 -10.70 -9.32
N CYS A 292 -5.20 -11.06 -8.73
CA CYS A 292 -4.11 -10.13 -8.46
C CYS A 292 -3.23 -9.90 -9.69
N PHE A 293 -3.68 -8.99 -10.54
CA PHE A 293 -2.88 -8.46 -11.64
C PHE A 293 -2.07 -7.24 -11.17
N SER A 294 -0.89 -7.06 -11.75
CA SER A 294 0.03 -5.95 -11.45
C SER A 294 0.31 -5.10 -12.69
N SER A 295 0.15 -5.65 -13.89
CA SER A 295 0.37 -4.91 -15.14
C SER A 295 -0.55 -5.38 -16.26
N PHE A 296 -0.79 -4.47 -17.20
CA PHE A 296 -1.62 -4.63 -18.38
C PHE A 296 -0.79 -4.33 -19.63
N MET A 297 -0.98 -5.10 -20.70
CA MET A 297 -0.39 -4.80 -22.01
C MET A 297 -1.39 -5.06 -23.14
N ALA A 298 -1.60 -4.08 -23.99
CA ALA A 298 -2.17 -4.30 -25.31
C ALA A 298 -1.04 -4.59 -26.31
N GLU A 299 -1.27 -5.49 -27.26
CA GLU A 299 -0.33 -5.79 -28.34
C GLU A 299 -1.04 -6.04 -29.67
N THR A 300 -0.27 -5.97 -30.75
CA THR A 300 -0.71 -6.37 -32.09
C THR A 300 0.15 -7.49 -32.66
N ARG A 301 -0.44 -8.29 -33.55
CA ARG A 301 0.17 -9.53 -34.05
C ARG A 301 -0.02 -9.73 -35.55
N SER A 302 0.90 -10.48 -36.16
CA SER A 302 0.90 -10.69 -37.61
C SER A 302 -0.27 -11.56 -38.14
N SER A 303 -1.00 -12.27 -37.28
CA SER A 303 -2.11 -13.16 -37.65
C SER A 303 -2.95 -13.56 -36.43
N SER A 304 -4.12 -14.14 -36.65
CA SER A 304 -4.97 -14.73 -35.59
C SER A 304 -4.37 -15.94 -34.84
N SER A 305 -3.20 -16.43 -35.24
CA SER A 305 -2.53 -17.57 -34.60
C SER A 305 -1.93 -17.21 -33.24
N PHE A 306 -2.05 -18.10 -32.25
CA PHE A 306 -1.33 -18.00 -30.96
C PHE A 306 0.21 -18.02 -31.11
N THR A 307 0.73 -18.39 -32.27
CA THR A 307 2.18 -18.44 -32.56
C THR A 307 2.64 -17.36 -33.53
N ALA A 308 1.77 -16.38 -33.79
CA ALA A 308 2.06 -15.21 -34.60
C ALA A 308 3.22 -14.40 -34.02
N ALA A 309 3.93 -13.68 -34.89
CA ALA A 309 4.92 -12.73 -34.43
C ALA A 309 4.20 -11.49 -33.87
N LEU A 310 4.57 -11.11 -32.65
CA LEU A 310 4.13 -9.85 -32.05
C LEU A 310 4.72 -8.66 -32.83
N LYS A 311 4.04 -7.53 -32.77
CA LYS A 311 4.36 -6.32 -33.53
C LYS A 311 4.55 -5.16 -32.58
N ASP A 312 3.47 -4.57 -32.12
CA ASP A 312 3.48 -3.36 -31.31
C ASP A 312 2.92 -3.63 -29.91
N PHE A 313 3.20 -2.75 -28.94
CA PHE A 313 2.61 -2.85 -27.61
C PHE A 313 2.45 -1.53 -26.88
N VAL A 314 1.45 -1.49 -26.00
CA VAL A 314 1.31 -0.48 -24.97
C VAL A 314 1.23 -1.17 -23.62
N LEU A 315 2.10 -0.82 -22.67
CA LEU A 315 2.26 -1.48 -21.37
C LEU A 315 2.20 -0.45 -20.23
N ASP A 316 1.40 -0.73 -19.20
CA ASP A 316 1.36 0.06 -17.97
C ASP A 316 1.01 -0.80 -16.73
N ASN A 317 1.08 -0.19 -15.56
CA ASN A 317 0.72 -0.75 -14.27
C ASN A 317 -0.79 -0.90 -14.14
N PHE A 318 -1.20 -2.05 -13.62
CA PHE A 318 -2.59 -2.40 -13.41
C PHE A 318 -2.72 -3.18 -12.10
N GLU A 319 -2.31 -2.54 -11.01
CA GLU A 319 -2.22 -3.12 -9.67
C GLU A 319 -3.62 -3.29 -9.05
N LEU A 320 -4.17 -4.50 -9.13
CA LEU A 320 -5.48 -4.86 -8.57
C LEU A 320 -5.41 -5.36 -7.14
N CYS A 321 -4.23 -5.79 -6.68
CA CYS A 321 -4.02 -6.20 -5.31
C CYS A 321 -3.14 -5.21 -4.59
N LYS A 322 -3.69 -4.68 -3.51
CA LYS A 322 -3.14 -3.54 -2.79
C LYS A 322 -3.30 -3.78 -1.31
N VAL A 323 -2.19 -3.70 -0.60
CA VAL A 323 -2.17 -3.60 0.85
C VAL A 323 -1.61 -2.24 1.21
N GLU A 324 -2.16 -1.64 2.25
CA GLU A 324 -1.64 -0.43 2.87
C GLU A 324 -1.33 -0.74 4.33
N ILE A 325 -0.33 -0.07 4.89
CA ILE A 325 0.01 -0.18 6.30
C ILE A 325 0.30 1.22 6.85
N THR A 326 -0.17 1.47 8.06
CA THR A 326 0.09 2.71 8.81
C THR A 326 0.85 2.37 10.07
N LYS A 327 1.69 3.30 10.55
CA LYS A 327 2.41 3.15 11.82
C LYS A 327 2.44 4.49 12.55
N VAL A 328 2.23 4.45 13.85
CA VAL A 328 2.36 5.61 14.75
C VAL A 328 3.10 5.17 16.00
N CYS A 329 4.13 5.91 16.42
CA CYS A 329 4.69 5.74 17.76
C CYS A 329 3.77 6.44 18.77
N THR A 330 3.19 5.69 19.69
CA THR A 330 2.19 6.18 20.65
C THR A 330 2.80 6.73 21.93
N GLY A 331 4.03 6.34 22.26
CA GLY A 331 4.72 6.80 23.45
C GLY A 331 6.17 6.33 23.54
N GLY A 332 6.90 6.92 24.48
CA GLY A 332 8.28 6.55 24.80
C GLY A 332 8.59 6.76 26.28
N ASP A 333 9.38 5.86 26.84
CA ASP A 333 9.93 5.95 28.20
C ASP A 333 11.40 5.48 28.20
N LEU A 334 12.08 5.65 29.33
CA LEU A 334 13.36 5.00 29.60
C LEU A 334 13.15 3.49 29.74
N ASN A 335 14.15 2.72 29.31
CA ASN A 335 14.18 1.30 29.65
C ASN A 335 14.42 1.10 31.16
N GLU A 336 14.16 -0.10 31.68
CA GLU A 336 14.27 -0.40 33.12
C GLU A 336 15.66 -0.09 33.71
N THR A 337 16.71 -0.13 32.89
CA THR A 337 18.09 0.14 33.30
C THR A 337 18.53 1.59 33.11
N GLU A 338 17.67 2.45 32.57
CA GLU A 338 17.96 3.84 32.19
C GLU A 338 19.19 4.01 31.28
N THR A 339 19.46 3.01 30.43
CA THR A 339 20.57 3.03 29.45
C THR A 339 20.11 3.30 28.03
N GLY A 340 18.80 3.41 27.82
CA GLY A 340 18.16 3.69 26.55
C GLY A 340 16.67 3.89 26.74
N PHE A 341 15.92 3.66 25.67
CA PHE A 341 14.50 3.98 25.58
C PHE A 341 13.70 2.75 25.15
N THR A 342 12.42 2.74 25.52
CA THR A 342 11.41 1.82 25.00
C THR A 342 10.29 2.65 24.40
N PHE A 343 9.95 2.36 23.15
CA PHE A 343 8.90 3.05 22.40
C PHE A 343 7.77 2.09 22.08
N SER A 344 6.54 2.53 22.30
CA SER A 344 5.32 1.80 21.90
C SER A 344 4.82 2.33 20.57
N PHE A 345 4.23 1.45 19.77
CA PHE A 345 3.63 1.81 18.49
C PHE A 345 2.35 1.02 18.24
N GLU A 346 1.52 1.58 17.37
CA GLU A 346 0.33 0.93 16.82
C GLU A 346 0.20 1.24 15.33
N GLY A 347 -0.64 0.49 14.65
CA GLY A 347 -0.86 0.65 13.23
C GLY A 347 -2.01 -0.20 12.73
N VAL A 348 -2.37 0.03 11.47
CA VAL A 348 -3.46 -0.67 10.78
C VAL A 348 -2.98 -1.18 9.44
N VAL A 349 -3.25 -2.45 9.15
CA VAL A 349 -3.13 -3.03 7.81
C VAL A 349 -4.48 -2.91 7.12
N THR A 350 -4.52 -2.32 5.92
CA THR A 350 -5.75 -2.17 5.13
C THR A 350 -5.61 -2.92 3.81
N ASN A 351 -6.57 -3.78 3.49
CA ASN A 351 -6.67 -4.37 2.16
C ASN A 351 -7.46 -3.44 1.23
N GLY A 352 -6.73 -2.65 0.45
CA GLY A 352 -7.30 -1.75 -0.58
C GLY A 352 -7.49 -2.41 -1.95
N GLY A 353 -7.22 -3.71 -2.07
CA GLY A 353 -7.27 -4.46 -3.34
C GLY A 353 -8.65 -4.99 -3.70
N PHE A 354 -8.69 -5.69 -4.84
CA PHE A 354 -9.90 -6.27 -5.43
C PHE A 354 -10.44 -7.49 -4.67
N GLY A 355 -9.54 -8.31 -4.11
CA GLY A 355 -9.87 -9.57 -3.46
C GLY A 355 -9.37 -9.66 -2.02
N THR A 356 -9.77 -10.70 -1.32
CA THR A 356 -9.18 -11.06 -0.03
C THR A 356 -7.68 -11.30 -0.21
N ILE A 357 -6.88 -10.71 0.68
CA ILE A 357 -5.46 -11.05 0.81
C ILE A 357 -5.30 -12.08 1.93
N TYR A 358 -4.33 -12.97 1.79
CA TYR A 358 -4.10 -14.12 2.67
C TYR A 358 -2.69 -14.11 3.24
N ASP A 359 -2.44 -14.89 4.29
CA ASP A 359 -1.12 -15.10 4.88
C ASP A 359 -0.40 -13.77 5.18
N VAL A 360 -1.13 -12.83 5.79
CA VAL A 360 -0.65 -11.47 6.02
C VAL A 360 0.32 -11.47 7.19
N VAL A 361 1.55 -11.00 6.97
CA VAL A 361 2.60 -10.93 7.99
C VAL A 361 3.08 -9.48 8.11
N VAL A 362 3.07 -8.96 9.34
CA VAL A 362 3.59 -7.63 9.67
C VAL A 362 4.91 -7.78 10.42
N THR A 363 5.97 -7.15 9.90
CA THR A 363 7.33 -7.20 10.44
C THR A 363 7.80 -5.79 10.78
N ASP A 364 8.25 -5.59 12.01
CA ASP A 364 8.92 -4.37 12.48
C ASP A 364 10.42 -4.46 12.23
N ASP A 365 11.04 -3.33 11.89
CA ASP A 365 12.49 -3.25 11.69
C ASP A 365 13.28 -2.94 12.97
N ASN A 366 12.63 -2.94 14.14
CA ASN A 366 13.24 -2.67 15.44
C ASN A 366 14.00 -1.32 15.51
N GLY A 367 13.68 -0.37 14.64
CA GLY A 367 14.36 0.93 14.53
C GLY A 367 15.68 0.88 13.74
N THR A 368 15.95 -0.21 13.04
CA THR A 368 17.20 -0.49 12.32
C THR A 368 16.95 -0.91 10.86
N PRO A 369 16.49 -0.01 9.97
CA PRO A 369 16.12 -0.37 8.59
C PRO A 369 17.20 -1.06 7.72
N ALA A 370 18.47 -0.98 8.13
CA ALA A 370 19.61 -1.57 7.42
C ALA A 370 20.06 -2.92 8.00
N ASP A 371 19.57 -3.30 9.18
CA ASP A 371 19.90 -4.55 9.86
C ASP A 371 18.65 -5.42 9.94
N THR A 372 18.52 -6.40 9.06
CA THR A 372 17.34 -7.29 9.09
C THR A 372 17.47 -8.42 10.10
N SER A 373 18.54 -8.47 10.90
CA SER A 373 18.80 -9.57 11.82
C SER A 373 18.05 -9.45 13.14
N ASP A 374 17.60 -8.23 13.49
CA ASP A 374 16.78 -7.94 14.65
C ASP A 374 15.31 -7.60 14.32
N ASP A 375 14.94 -7.62 13.04
CA ASP A 375 13.55 -7.59 12.59
C ASP A 375 12.71 -8.68 13.29
N PHE A 376 11.47 -8.33 13.65
CA PHE A 376 10.56 -9.28 14.30
C PHE A 376 9.12 -9.16 13.80
N ILE A 377 8.40 -10.28 13.82
CA ILE A 377 6.98 -10.32 13.44
C ILE A 377 6.16 -9.76 14.59
N VAL A 378 5.36 -8.72 14.30
CA VAL A 378 4.47 -8.08 15.28
C VAL A 378 3.07 -8.68 15.23
N ALA A 379 2.60 -9.04 14.04
CA ALA A 379 1.27 -9.60 13.83
C ALA A 379 1.25 -10.54 12.62
N SER A 380 0.30 -11.45 12.62
CA SER A 380 -0.03 -12.29 11.46
C SER A 380 -1.53 -12.50 11.39
N PHE A 381 -2.10 -12.45 10.19
CA PHE A 381 -3.53 -12.61 9.94
C PHE A 381 -3.73 -13.62 8.82
N ASP A 382 -4.62 -14.59 9.02
CA ASP A 382 -4.90 -15.64 8.01
C ASP A 382 -5.41 -15.03 6.71
N SER A 383 -6.30 -14.03 6.81
CA SER A 383 -6.80 -13.31 5.65
C SER A 383 -7.41 -11.97 6.05
N ILE A 384 -7.37 -10.99 5.13
CA ILE A 384 -8.06 -9.71 5.25
C ILE A 384 -8.95 -9.55 4.01
N PRO A 385 -10.29 -9.52 4.15
CA PRO A 385 -11.19 -9.36 3.00
C PRO A 385 -11.00 -7.99 2.34
N LYS A 386 -11.53 -7.81 1.12
CA LYS A 386 -11.53 -6.50 0.43
C LYS A 386 -12.12 -5.42 1.35
N GLY A 387 -11.42 -4.29 1.45
CA GLY A 387 -11.81 -3.17 2.32
C GLY A 387 -11.68 -3.45 3.82
N GLY A 388 -11.23 -4.66 4.19
CA GLY A 388 -10.97 -5.05 5.56
C GLY A 388 -9.74 -4.36 6.14
N MET A 389 -9.73 -4.26 7.46
CA MET A 389 -8.66 -3.66 8.24
C MET A 389 -8.33 -4.56 9.42
N GLU A 390 -7.05 -4.64 9.76
CA GLU A 390 -6.58 -5.34 10.95
C GLU A 390 -5.59 -4.46 11.72
N ASP A 391 -5.79 -4.36 13.03
CA ASP A 391 -4.96 -3.56 13.91
C ASP A 391 -3.76 -4.38 14.41
N TYR A 392 -2.62 -3.72 14.58
CA TYR A 392 -1.46 -4.30 15.26
C TYR A 392 -0.81 -3.28 16.20
N SER A 393 -0.13 -3.77 17.23
CA SER A 393 0.61 -2.94 18.17
C SER A 393 1.82 -3.68 18.71
N GLY A 394 2.80 -2.92 19.18
CA GLY A 394 4.04 -3.49 19.70
C GLY A 394 4.90 -2.44 20.39
N SER A 395 6.11 -2.87 20.75
CA SER A 395 7.12 -1.99 21.32
C SER A 395 8.51 -2.45 20.91
N PHE A 396 9.46 -1.52 20.85
CA PHE A 396 10.86 -1.80 20.54
C PHE A 396 11.79 -0.98 21.45
N GLY A 397 13.03 -1.45 21.58
CA GLY A 397 14.07 -0.77 22.34
C GLY A 397 14.96 0.07 21.43
N ALA A 398 15.40 1.24 21.90
CA ALA A 398 16.33 2.08 21.15
C ALA A 398 17.36 2.77 22.05
N ALA A 399 18.58 2.94 21.55
CA ALA A 399 19.60 3.73 22.25
C ALA A 399 19.39 5.24 22.06
N GLY A 400 18.83 5.65 20.92
CA GLY A 400 18.55 7.05 20.58
C GLY A 400 17.21 7.53 21.11
N ASN A 401 17.13 8.84 21.39
CA ASN A 401 15.91 9.51 21.83
C ASN A 401 15.15 10.09 20.63
N GLY A 402 13.90 9.68 20.43
CA GLY A 402 13.11 10.01 19.24
C GLY A 402 13.62 9.35 17.95
N PRO A 403 13.86 8.02 17.93
CA PRO A 403 14.27 7.31 16.72
C PRO A 403 13.12 7.30 15.69
N THR A 404 13.44 6.92 14.45
CA THR A 404 12.44 6.51 13.47
C THR A 404 12.36 4.99 13.47
N ASN A 405 11.15 4.44 13.42
CA ASN A 405 10.92 3.00 13.33
C ASN A 405 10.11 2.65 12.08
N GLY A 406 10.47 1.57 11.41
CA GLY A 406 9.83 1.08 10.21
C GLY A 406 9.02 -0.19 10.45
N VAL A 407 8.04 -0.39 9.58
CA VAL A 407 7.25 -1.62 9.50
C VAL A 407 7.05 -1.98 8.03
N SER A 408 6.96 -3.28 7.77
CA SER A 408 6.56 -3.81 6.47
C SER A 408 5.45 -4.83 6.64
N VAL A 409 4.60 -4.93 5.62
CA VAL A 409 3.60 -5.99 5.50
C VAL A 409 3.84 -6.76 4.22
N LYS A 410 3.66 -8.08 4.29
CA LYS A 410 3.63 -8.99 3.15
C LYS A 410 2.34 -9.80 3.19
N ALA A 411 1.75 -10.07 2.03
CA ALA A 411 0.53 -10.85 1.89
C ALA A 411 0.50 -11.60 0.55
N ALA A 412 -0.28 -12.67 0.50
CA ALA A 412 -0.53 -13.48 -0.70
C ALA A 412 -1.91 -13.19 -1.30
N SER A 413 -2.06 -13.47 -2.59
CA SER A 413 -3.34 -13.37 -3.32
C SER A 413 -4.28 -14.56 -3.13
N SER A 414 -3.78 -15.64 -2.52
CA SER A 414 -4.50 -16.87 -2.23
C SER A 414 -3.91 -17.52 -0.98
N ASP A 415 -4.72 -18.28 -0.26
CA ASP A 415 -4.31 -19.08 0.90
C ASP A 415 -3.16 -20.06 0.55
N GLY A 416 -2.08 -20.03 1.34
CA GLY A 416 -0.84 -20.78 1.12
C GLY A 416 0.00 -20.28 -0.06
N GLY A 417 -0.33 -19.12 -0.62
CA GLY A 417 0.33 -18.52 -1.78
C GLY A 417 1.67 -17.87 -1.47
N LEU A 418 2.39 -17.46 -2.52
CA LEU A 418 3.60 -16.65 -2.35
C LEU A 418 3.22 -15.22 -1.96
N GLN A 419 3.83 -14.68 -0.90
CA GLN A 419 3.54 -13.34 -0.40
C GLN A 419 4.22 -12.25 -1.25
N THR A 420 3.59 -11.87 -2.36
CA THR A 420 4.09 -10.87 -3.31
C THR A 420 3.49 -9.48 -3.13
N ILE A 421 2.40 -9.34 -2.38
CA ILE A 421 1.73 -8.07 -2.12
C ILE A 421 2.41 -7.44 -0.90
N THR A 422 2.99 -6.25 -1.05
CA THR A 422 3.77 -5.63 0.02
C THR A 422 3.48 -4.15 0.18
N ALA A 423 3.65 -3.65 1.40
CA ALA A 423 3.70 -2.22 1.71
C ALA A 423 4.61 -1.99 2.92
N SER A 424 5.03 -0.74 3.11
CA SER A 424 5.81 -0.33 4.27
C SER A 424 5.43 1.07 4.72
N ALA A 425 5.68 1.33 6.00
CA ALA A 425 5.49 2.64 6.61
C ALA A 425 6.59 2.91 7.64
N THR A 426 6.82 4.17 7.94
CA THR A 426 7.74 4.60 8.99
C THR A 426 7.08 5.61 9.90
N ALA A 427 7.51 5.66 11.16
CA ALA A 427 7.03 6.61 12.15
C ALA A 427 8.20 7.20 12.94
N ALA A 428 8.20 8.52 13.10
CA ALA A 428 9.09 9.19 14.04
C ALA A 428 8.52 9.08 15.45
N CYS A 429 9.32 8.57 16.39
CA CYS A 429 8.92 8.44 17.77
C CYS A 429 9.11 9.75 18.55
N PRO A 430 8.28 10.01 19.57
CA PRO A 430 8.39 11.23 20.38
C PRO A 430 9.71 11.25 21.14
N THR A 431 10.26 12.45 21.40
CA THR A 431 11.40 12.59 22.28
C THR A 431 10.96 12.47 23.74
N VAL A 432 11.58 11.59 24.50
CA VAL A 432 11.40 11.46 25.95
C VAL A 432 12.20 12.57 26.63
N GLN A 433 11.55 13.33 27.53
CA GLN A 433 12.21 14.34 28.37
C GLN A 433 12.02 13.98 29.85
N ARG A 434 13.07 14.19 30.64
CA ARG A 434 13.09 13.95 32.08
C ARG A 434 13.83 15.10 32.74
N GLU A 435 13.33 15.54 33.89
CA GLU A 435 13.96 16.58 34.70
C GLU A 435 14.56 15.93 35.96
N PRO A 436 15.87 16.06 36.22
CA PRO A 436 16.46 15.55 37.44
C PRO A 436 16.02 16.36 38.66
N GLY A 437 15.94 15.70 39.82
CA GLY A 437 15.51 16.35 41.06
C GLY A 437 16.34 15.89 42.25
N ILE A 438 16.88 16.86 43.00
CA ILE A 438 17.62 16.60 44.24
C ILE A 438 17.19 17.60 45.30
N SER A 439 17.16 17.18 46.55
CA SER A 439 16.99 18.08 47.70
C SER A 439 17.97 17.73 48.79
N VAL A 440 18.47 18.72 49.52
CA VAL A 440 19.37 18.52 50.66
C VAL A 440 18.87 19.26 51.89
N THR A 441 19.04 18.64 53.05
CA THR A 441 18.76 19.26 54.35
C THR A 441 20.06 19.39 55.12
N LYS A 442 20.17 20.42 55.97
CA LYS A 442 21.35 20.61 56.81
C LYS A 442 20.98 21.06 58.22
N ALA A 443 21.63 20.45 59.19
CA ALA A 443 21.63 20.84 60.59
C ALA A 443 23.07 20.91 61.08
N CYS A 444 23.32 21.75 62.09
CA CYS A 444 24.64 21.88 62.68
C CYS A 444 24.56 22.19 64.18
N SER A 445 25.65 21.88 64.88
CA SER A 445 25.85 22.19 66.28
C SER A 445 27.31 22.55 66.54
N THR A 446 27.54 23.45 67.48
CA THR A 446 28.88 23.89 67.89
C THR A 446 29.29 23.24 69.21
N LYS A 447 30.56 22.87 69.32
CA LYS A 447 31.17 22.37 70.55
C LYS A 447 32.50 23.08 70.80
N VAL A 448 32.90 23.15 72.07
CA VAL A 448 34.23 23.56 72.47
C VAL A 448 35.01 22.30 72.87
N ILE A 449 36.14 22.09 72.21
CA ILE A 449 37.01 20.93 72.43
C ILE A 449 38.31 21.41 73.08
N ASP A 450 38.78 20.65 74.06
CA ASP A 450 40.09 20.85 74.66
C ASP A 450 41.17 20.10 73.86
N GLU A 451 42.06 20.84 73.19
CA GLU A 451 43.25 20.29 72.51
C GLU A 451 44.51 20.44 73.38
N GLY A 452 44.34 20.46 74.70
CA GLY A 452 45.41 20.51 75.70
C GLY A 452 45.90 21.93 75.98
N SER A 453 46.54 22.59 75.01
CA SER A 453 47.06 23.95 75.19
C SER A 453 46.08 25.06 74.78
N GLN A 454 44.97 24.70 74.12
CA GLN A 454 43.96 25.64 73.63
C GLN A 454 42.58 24.99 73.57
N LEU A 455 41.55 25.82 73.74
CA LEU A 455 40.17 25.46 73.45
C LEU A 455 39.88 25.80 71.97
N VAL A 456 39.35 24.83 71.22
CA VAL A 456 39.02 24.99 69.80
C VAL A 456 37.51 24.83 69.61
N ILE A 457 36.92 25.69 68.78
CA ILE A 457 35.52 25.54 68.38
C ILE A 457 35.45 24.52 67.25
N ARG A 458 34.59 23.53 67.40
CA ARG A 458 34.24 22.56 66.36
C ARG A 458 32.78 22.74 65.98
N VAL A 459 32.50 22.82 64.68
CA VAL A 459 31.15 22.73 64.13
C VAL A 459 30.95 21.31 63.64
N ASP A 460 29.99 20.60 64.23
CA ASP A 460 29.51 19.32 63.72
C ASP A 460 28.27 19.59 62.86
N TYR A 461 28.19 18.96 61.70
CA TYR A 461 27.03 19.07 60.81
C TYR A 461 26.56 17.70 60.35
N SER A 462 25.27 17.63 60.05
CA SER A 462 24.63 16.46 59.44
C SER A 462 23.44 16.88 58.59
N GLY A 463 22.96 15.96 57.78
CA GLY A 463 21.82 16.20 56.92
C GLY A 463 21.48 14.98 56.10
N GLN A 464 20.51 15.16 55.22
CA GLN A 464 20.07 14.14 54.29
C GLN A 464 19.96 14.73 52.89
N VAL A 465 20.47 13.99 51.91
CA VAL A 465 20.26 14.27 50.48
C VAL A 465 19.29 13.25 49.91
N CYS A 466 18.30 13.73 49.16
CA CYS A 466 17.23 12.92 48.58
C CYS A 466 17.12 13.16 47.09
N ASN A 467 16.86 12.10 46.33
CA ASN A 467 16.39 12.22 44.96
C ASN A 467 14.88 12.47 44.99
N THR A 468 14.45 13.60 44.44
CA THR A 468 13.05 14.02 44.51
C THR A 468 12.21 13.52 43.34
N THR A 469 12.82 12.82 42.38
CA THR A 469 12.12 12.14 41.28
C THR A 469 11.46 10.83 41.76
N GLY A 470 10.46 10.34 41.05
CA GLY A 470 9.69 9.14 41.47
C GLY A 470 8.75 9.39 42.67
N VAL A 471 8.60 10.64 43.11
CA VAL A 471 7.68 11.05 44.18
C VAL A 471 6.47 11.78 43.57
N GLY A 472 5.26 11.38 43.97
CA GLY A 472 4.03 12.01 43.47
C GLY A 472 3.81 11.75 41.97
N LEU A 473 3.71 12.82 41.18
CA LEU A 473 3.51 12.77 39.72
C LEU A 473 4.81 12.95 38.93
N ILE A 474 5.97 13.04 39.61
CA ILE A 474 7.27 13.18 38.96
C ILE A 474 7.77 11.79 38.56
N PRO A 475 8.04 11.51 37.26
CA PRO A 475 8.56 10.21 36.83
C PRO A 475 9.87 9.85 37.55
N PRO A 476 10.12 8.55 37.80
CA PRO A 476 11.37 8.11 38.42
C PRO A 476 12.57 8.37 37.49
N LEU A 477 13.69 8.81 38.08
CA LEU A 477 14.96 8.98 37.38
C LEU A 477 16.11 8.83 38.38
N ASN A 478 16.96 7.82 38.23
CA ASN A 478 18.08 7.67 39.14
C ASN A 478 19.16 8.73 38.89
N LEU A 479 19.86 9.13 39.95
CA LEU A 479 20.99 10.05 39.87
C LEU A 479 22.29 9.29 40.13
N SER A 480 23.32 9.64 39.37
CA SER A 480 24.68 9.11 39.51
C SER A 480 25.66 10.23 39.87
N GLY A 481 26.82 9.86 40.42
CA GLY A 481 27.84 10.83 40.83
C GLY A 481 27.35 11.82 41.88
N VAL A 482 26.43 11.39 42.75
CA VAL A 482 25.84 12.27 43.76
C VAL A 482 26.89 12.63 44.79
N THR A 483 27.07 13.94 45.01
CA THR A 483 27.99 14.48 46.02
C THR A 483 27.31 15.55 46.86
N VAL A 484 27.72 15.66 48.12
CA VAL A 484 27.36 16.79 49.00
C VAL A 484 28.64 17.49 49.41
N THR A 485 28.83 18.72 48.95
CA THR A 485 30.00 19.54 49.28
C THR A 485 29.65 20.52 50.37
N ASP A 486 30.45 20.53 51.43
CA ASP A 486 30.28 21.41 52.59
C ASP A 486 31.15 22.68 52.46
N ASP A 487 30.58 23.84 52.79
CA ASP A 487 31.23 25.15 52.85
C ASP A 487 30.97 25.75 54.25
N PRO A 488 32.00 25.92 55.11
CA PRO A 488 33.37 26.27 54.72
C PRO A 488 34.40 25.15 54.66
N SER A 489 34.06 23.90 55.01
CA SER A 489 35.12 22.87 55.17
C SER A 489 35.74 22.39 53.86
N GLY A 490 35.04 22.56 52.74
CA GLY A 490 35.42 21.99 51.44
C GLY A 490 35.31 20.47 51.37
N ASN A 491 34.79 19.82 52.42
CA ASN A 491 34.66 18.37 52.45
C ASN A 491 33.58 17.92 51.45
N VAL A 492 33.91 16.91 50.65
CA VAL A 492 32.99 16.31 49.67
C VAL A 492 32.57 14.93 50.16
N HIS A 493 31.27 14.76 50.40
CA HIS A 493 30.66 13.47 50.70
C HIS A 493 30.23 12.79 49.41
N ASN A 494 30.91 11.70 49.04
CA ASN A 494 30.58 10.92 47.84
C ASN A 494 29.47 9.92 48.15
N ILE A 495 28.26 10.20 47.67
CA ILE A 495 27.08 9.35 47.88
C ILE A 495 26.98 8.25 46.81
N GLY A 496 27.47 8.53 45.60
CA GLY A 496 27.46 7.57 44.49
C GLY A 496 26.14 7.62 43.72
N THR A 497 25.42 6.50 43.67
CA THR A 497 24.10 6.41 43.02
C THR A 497 23.00 6.64 44.04
N LEU A 498 22.00 7.45 43.67
CA LEU A 498 20.80 7.69 44.46
C LEU A 498 19.58 7.38 43.60
N ASN A 499 18.90 6.27 43.88
CA ASN A 499 17.73 5.87 43.10
C ASN A 499 16.58 6.88 43.27
N ALA A 500 15.61 6.84 42.37
CA ALA A 500 14.39 7.64 42.50
C ALA A 500 13.74 7.43 43.89
N ALA A 501 13.28 8.53 44.49
CA ALA A 501 12.70 8.61 45.84
C ALA A 501 13.61 8.17 47.02
N ASP A 502 14.86 7.79 46.78
CA ASP A 502 15.80 7.41 47.85
C ASP A 502 16.46 8.63 48.50
N CYS A 503 16.79 8.48 49.78
CA CYS A 503 17.55 9.42 50.58
C CYS A 503 18.79 8.78 51.22
N LYS A 504 19.85 9.57 51.41
CA LYS A 504 21.07 9.17 52.13
C LYS A 504 21.51 10.24 53.10
N ASP A 505 21.90 9.80 54.29
CA ASP A 505 22.42 10.68 55.32
C ASP A 505 23.89 11.00 55.06
N TYR A 506 24.32 12.20 55.46
CA TYR A 506 25.71 12.62 55.47
C TYR A 506 26.01 13.37 56.78
N SER A 507 27.28 13.37 57.18
CA SER A 507 27.72 14.10 58.37
C SER A 507 29.22 14.37 58.34
N GLY A 508 29.64 15.46 58.97
CA GLY A 508 31.04 15.82 59.08
C GLY A 508 31.25 16.88 60.15
N SER A 509 32.46 17.44 60.17
CA SER A 509 32.79 18.51 61.11
C SER A 509 33.99 19.32 60.62
N TYR A 510 34.10 20.56 61.09
CA TYR A 510 35.26 21.41 60.84
C TYR A 510 35.56 22.34 62.02
N THR A 511 36.77 22.91 62.00
CA THR A 511 37.21 23.95 62.93
C THR A 511 37.21 25.30 62.21
N PRO A 512 36.37 26.27 62.61
CA PRO A 512 36.33 27.59 61.99
C PRO A 512 37.67 28.33 62.15
N SER A 513 38.09 29.07 61.12
CA SER A 513 39.34 29.83 61.13
C SER A 513 39.30 31.10 62.01
N SER A 514 38.11 31.60 62.34
CA SER A 514 37.88 32.73 63.23
C SER A 514 36.50 32.63 63.88
N ALA A 515 36.40 33.09 65.13
CA ALA A 515 35.14 33.15 65.88
C ALA A 515 34.26 34.35 65.48
N GLY A 516 34.81 35.36 64.79
CA GLY A 516 34.07 36.55 64.35
C GLY A 516 33.62 37.51 65.47
N SER A 517 33.69 37.10 66.74
CA SER A 517 33.38 37.90 67.92
C SER A 517 34.12 37.38 69.15
N GLU A 518 34.38 38.26 70.13
CA GLU A 518 34.90 37.88 71.45
C GLU A 518 33.78 37.56 72.45
N ASN A 519 32.52 37.91 72.13
CA ASN A 519 31.37 37.61 72.99
C ASN A 519 30.78 36.23 72.62
N PRO A 520 30.84 35.22 73.50
CA PRO A 520 30.35 33.87 73.19
C PRO A 520 28.89 33.81 72.71
N GLY A 521 28.02 34.65 73.29
CA GLY A 521 26.60 34.72 72.89
C GLY A 521 26.36 35.38 71.52
N SER A 522 27.40 35.93 70.89
CA SER A 522 27.35 36.54 69.55
C SER A 522 28.13 35.73 68.50
N ILE A 523 28.79 34.64 68.88
CA ILE A 523 29.50 33.75 67.95
C ILE A 523 28.47 32.85 67.27
N SER A 524 28.45 32.85 65.94
CA SER A 524 27.61 31.97 65.13
C SER A 524 28.28 31.69 63.80
N PHE A 525 28.17 30.45 63.34
CA PHE A 525 28.71 30.01 62.05
C PHE A 525 27.57 29.80 61.07
N SER A 526 27.73 30.31 59.85
CA SER A 526 26.86 29.92 58.74
C SER A 526 27.54 28.77 58.02
N ASP A 527 26.79 27.70 57.80
CA ASP A 527 27.32 26.48 57.21
C ASP A 527 26.38 26.05 56.10
N THR A 528 26.89 25.94 54.88
CA THR A 528 26.11 25.64 53.67
C THR A 528 26.60 24.35 53.06
N VAL A 529 25.67 23.50 52.61
CA VAL A 529 26.00 22.39 51.72
C VAL A 529 25.42 22.62 50.34
N THR A 530 26.10 22.09 49.35
CA THR A 530 25.62 21.97 47.98
C THR A 530 25.59 20.51 47.60
N ALA A 531 24.40 19.98 47.29
CA ALA A 531 24.24 18.65 46.73
C ALA A 531 24.17 18.73 45.21
N THR A 532 24.86 17.83 44.51
CA THR A 532 24.80 17.71 43.05
C THR A 532 24.60 16.26 42.64
N GLY A 533 23.93 16.01 41.52
CA GLY A 533 23.75 14.68 40.95
C GLY A 533 23.50 14.74 39.45
N THR A 534 23.94 13.73 38.71
CA THR A 534 23.83 13.67 37.24
C THR A 534 22.80 12.62 36.83
N ALA A 535 21.83 13.01 36.00
CA ALA A 535 20.89 12.08 35.41
C ALA A 535 21.49 11.35 34.21
N PRO A 536 21.00 10.12 33.91
CA PRO A 536 21.46 9.34 32.77
C PRO A 536 21.12 10.01 31.43
N LEU A 537 21.68 9.48 30.34
CA LEU A 537 21.30 9.78 28.96
C LEU A 537 21.32 11.28 28.57
N GLY A 538 22.04 12.10 29.31
CA GLY A 538 22.18 13.53 29.01
C GLY A 538 21.01 14.40 29.47
N PHE A 539 20.14 13.93 30.37
CA PHE A 539 19.07 14.74 30.97
C PHE A 539 19.56 15.84 31.94
N GLY A 540 20.87 16.04 32.03
CA GLY A 540 21.48 17.11 32.81
C GLY A 540 21.79 16.73 34.26
N THR A 541 21.86 17.74 35.11
CA THR A 541 22.27 17.62 36.51
C THR A 541 21.30 18.34 37.41
N ALA A 542 20.98 17.77 38.57
CA ALA A 542 20.27 18.45 39.63
C ALA A 542 21.25 19.04 40.65
N THR A 543 20.90 20.19 41.23
CA THR A 543 21.66 20.82 42.31
C THR A 543 20.70 21.44 43.31
N ASP A 544 21.01 21.30 44.60
CA ASP A 544 20.29 21.96 45.68
C ASP A 544 21.25 22.42 46.79
N MET A 545 20.84 23.42 47.56
CA MET A 545 21.63 23.98 48.65
C MET A 545 20.82 24.14 49.93
N ALA A 546 21.44 23.82 51.06
CA ALA A 546 20.87 24.07 52.38
C ALA A 546 21.88 24.74 53.30
N THR A 547 21.45 25.79 53.98
CA THR A 547 22.26 26.53 54.96
C THR A 547 21.68 26.35 56.36
N ALA A 548 22.55 26.05 57.31
CA ALA A 548 22.25 26.02 58.73
C ALA A 548 23.06 27.10 59.47
N THR A 549 22.47 27.69 60.51
CA THR A 549 23.14 28.63 61.39
C THR A 549 23.47 27.94 62.71
N CYS A 550 24.75 27.95 63.09
CA CYS A 550 25.32 27.21 64.19
C CYS A 550 25.80 28.20 65.27
N PRO A 551 24.91 28.69 66.15
CA PRO A 551 25.30 29.58 67.24
C PRO A 551 26.13 28.82 68.27
N LEU A 552 27.19 29.44 68.79
CA LEU A 552 28.00 28.86 69.86
C LEU A 552 27.15 28.56 71.10
N CYS A 553 26.24 29.48 71.46
CA CYS A 553 25.35 29.35 72.61
C CYS A 553 23.88 29.39 72.11
N PRO A 554 23.28 28.23 71.76
CA PRO A 554 21.93 28.16 71.16
C PRO A 554 20.81 28.61 72.11
N THR A 555 21.03 28.58 73.42
CA THR A 555 20.11 29.10 74.44
C THR A 555 20.90 29.94 75.45
N CYS A 556 20.82 31.27 75.39
CA CYS A 556 21.41 32.11 76.45
C CYS A 556 20.72 31.83 77.80
N PRO A 557 21.45 31.55 78.90
CA PRO A 557 22.89 31.76 79.11
C PRO A 557 23.77 30.49 79.01
N ASP A 558 23.23 29.36 78.55
CA ASP A 558 23.90 28.06 78.56
C ASP A 558 24.79 27.88 77.31
N CYS A 559 26.09 28.19 77.48
CA CYS A 559 27.10 27.87 76.48
C CYS A 559 27.63 26.43 76.65
N PRO A 560 28.06 25.76 75.57
CA PRO A 560 28.61 24.40 75.62
C PRO A 560 29.81 24.35 76.57
N THR A 561 29.79 23.41 77.52
CA THR A 561 30.93 23.13 78.40
C THR A 561 31.99 22.31 77.65
N PRO A 562 33.30 22.49 77.93
CA PRO A 562 34.35 21.70 77.31
C PRO A 562 34.08 20.20 77.49
N GLY A 563 33.98 19.47 76.39
CA GLY A 563 33.94 18.00 76.42
C GLY A 563 35.36 17.46 76.51
N GLN A 564 35.60 16.52 77.43
CA GLN A 564 36.85 15.73 77.45
C GLN A 564 36.94 14.78 76.27
#